data_AF-A0A3D3UZK6-F1
#
_entry.id   AF-A0A3D3UZK6-F1
#
_cell.length_a   1.000
_cell.length_b   1.000
_cell.length_c   1.000
_cell.angle_alpha   90.00
_cell.angle_beta   90.00
_cell.angle_gamma   90.00
#
_symmetry.space_group_name_H-M   'P 1'
#
loop_
_entity.id
_entity.type
_entity.pdbx_description
1 polymer ?
#
loop_
_entity_poly.entity_id
_entity_poly.type
_entity_poly.pdbx_seq_one_letter_code
_entity_poly.pdbx_strand_id
1 'polypeptide(L)'
;MILVEKNFGTTKNEILSSIADKFDWAYVPEFHTGQKLRNSVVEDFDNAPVPLAPIVPFVQAVHERVSIEIMRGCPGRCRFCQASFCRRPIRYRSVERILDIAKTCYHSTGYDTVSLLSLSSADYPNLEELVAGLHAYFHDKHVGLSLPSLRVDKQLKMLPRLLTSVRKGGMTIAVEAASE
;
A
#
# COMPACT_ATOMS: atom_id res chain seq x y z
N MET A 1 11.66 4.61 -21.92
CA MET A 1 12.56 5.65 -22.45
C MET A 1 14.01 5.46 -21.96
N ILE A 2 14.31 5.56 -20.66
CA ILE A 2 15.71 5.41 -20.16
C ILE A 2 16.26 3.98 -20.33
N LEU A 3 15.43 2.95 -20.14
CA LEU A 3 15.84 1.55 -20.40
C LEU A 3 16.14 1.28 -21.88
N VAL A 4 15.61 2.11 -22.79
CA VAL A 4 15.86 1.99 -24.23
C VAL A 4 17.22 2.61 -24.56
N GLU A 5 17.54 3.78 -23.98
CA GLU A 5 18.84 4.46 -24.16
C GLU A 5 20.02 3.57 -23.71
N LYS A 6 19.86 2.81 -22.61
CA LYS A 6 20.90 1.88 -22.12
C LYS A 6 21.31 0.80 -23.14
N ASN A 7 20.44 0.44 -24.09
CA ASN A 7 20.73 -0.55 -25.13
C ASN A 7 21.51 0.02 -26.33
N PHE A 8 21.74 1.33 -26.38
CA PHE A 8 22.47 2.01 -27.48
C PHE A 8 23.89 2.46 -27.09
N GLY A 9 24.47 1.92 -26.02
CA GLY A 9 25.85 2.22 -25.63
C GLY A 9 26.06 3.55 -24.91
N THR A 10 24.98 4.21 -24.46
CA THR A 10 25.02 5.44 -23.67
C THR A 10 25.78 5.21 -22.36
N THR A 11 26.66 6.15 -22.00
CA THR A 11 27.49 6.03 -20.80
C THR A 11 26.64 6.23 -19.54
N LYS A 12 27.13 5.72 -18.40
CA LYS A 12 26.46 5.91 -17.09
C LYS A 12 26.26 7.39 -16.76
N ASN A 13 27.25 8.23 -17.08
CA ASN A 13 27.24 9.65 -16.78
C ASN A 13 26.11 10.37 -17.56
N GLU A 14 26.01 10.10 -18.87
CA GLU A 14 24.95 10.63 -19.73
C GLU A 14 23.54 10.21 -19.26
N ILE A 15 23.37 8.95 -18.83
CA ILE A 15 22.09 8.46 -18.29
C ILE A 15 21.74 9.22 -17.00
N LEU A 16 22.70 9.38 -16.09
CA LEU A 16 22.48 10.04 -14.80
C LEU A 16 22.22 11.54 -14.96
N SER A 17 22.93 12.22 -15.86
CA SER A 17 22.66 13.62 -16.22
C SER A 17 21.26 13.74 -16.80
N SER A 18 20.88 12.86 -17.73
CA SER A 18 19.53 12.89 -18.30
C SER A 18 18.43 12.66 -17.25
N ILE A 19 18.66 11.81 -16.24
CA ILE A 19 17.71 11.59 -15.14
C ILE A 19 17.57 12.85 -14.29
N ALA A 20 18.71 13.48 -13.94
CA ALA A 20 18.73 14.70 -13.14
C ALA A 20 17.98 15.86 -13.82
N ASP A 21 18.08 15.94 -15.15
CA ASP A 21 17.43 16.98 -15.94
C ASP A 21 15.94 16.67 -16.21
N LYS A 22 15.59 15.42 -16.50
CA LYS A 22 14.22 15.02 -16.87
C LYS A 22 13.27 14.92 -15.67
N PHE A 23 13.78 14.62 -14.47
CA PHE A 23 12.93 14.35 -13.31
C PHE A 23 13.27 15.25 -12.12
N ASP A 24 12.35 16.16 -11.81
CA ASP A 24 12.42 17.08 -10.68
C ASP A 24 12.31 16.42 -9.29
N TRP A 25 12.10 15.10 -9.26
CA TRP A 25 12.03 14.27 -8.07
C TRP A 25 13.19 13.28 -7.93
N ALA A 26 14.07 13.17 -8.94
CA ALA A 26 15.20 12.27 -8.89
C ALA A 26 16.44 12.96 -8.30
N TYR A 27 17.02 12.39 -7.26
CA TYR A 27 18.25 12.89 -6.67
C TYR A 27 19.47 12.20 -7.30
N VAL A 28 20.32 12.99 -7.96
CA VAL A 28 21.60 12.54 -8.53
C VAL A 28 22.73 13.38 -7.93
N PRO A 29 23.51 12.86 -6.95
CA PRO A 29 24.49 13.64 -6.20
C PRO A 29 25.49 14.41 -7.06
N GLU A 30 25.98 13.80 -8.15
CA GLU A 30 27.01 14.36 -9.03
C GLU A 30 26.54 15.62 -9.78
N PHE A 31 25.24 15.70 -10.10
CA PHE A 31 24.64 16.83 -10.83
C PHE A 31 23.75 17.70 -9.94
N HIS A 32 23.80 17.48 -8.62
CA HIS A 32 23.00 18.24 -7.68
C HIS A 32 23.74 19.54 -7.30
N THR A 33 23.12 20.68 -7.60
CA THR A 33 23.64 22.02 -7.35
C THR A 33 22.88 22.75 -6.24
N GLY A 34 22.10 22.02 -5.43
CA GLY A 34 21.30 22.56 -4.33
C GLY A 34 19.85 22.88 -4.71
N GLN A 35 19.38 22.44 -5.87
CA GLN A 35 17.99 22.60 -6.30
C GLN A 35 17.02 21.85 -5.39
N LYS A 36 15.85 22.44 -5.09
CA LYS A 36 14.82 21.75 -4.31
C LYS A 36 14.15 20.67 -5.17
N LEU A 37 14.22 19.42 -4.72
CA LEU A 37 13.50 18.30 -5.33
C LEU A 37 12.06 18.24 -4.84
N ARG A 38 11.18 17.75 -5.71
CA ARG A 38 9.78 17.48 -5.41
C ARG A 38 9.59 15.99 -5.10
N ASN A 39 8.49 15.66 -4.44
CA ASN A 39 8.14 14.25 -4.25
C ASN A 39 7.58 13.69 -5.56
N SER A 40 8.01 12.48 -5.92
CA SER A 40 7.34 11.71 -6.96
C SER A 40 6.01 11.21 -6.44
N VAL A 41 4.92 11.72 -7.00
CA VAL A 41 3.56 11.39 -6.60
C VAL A 41 2.86 10.67 -7.74
N VAL A 42 2.30 9.50 -7.43
CA VAL A 42 1.36 8.82 -8.33
C VAL A 42 -0.01 9.46 -8.13
N GLU A 43 -0.40 10.37 -9.02
CA GLU A 43 -1.67 11.10 -8.92
C GLU A 43 -2.87 10.16 -9.05
N ASP A 44 -2.90 9.36 -10.12
CA ASP A 44 -3.93 8.33 -10.34
C ASP A 44 -3.53 7.03 -9.62
N PHE A 45 -3.81 6.99 -8.33
CA PHE A 45 -3.50 5.83 -7.50
C PHE A 45 -4.44 4.64 -7.76
N ASP A 46 -5.66 4.89 -8.22
CA ASP A 46 -6.65 3.83 -8.45
C ASP A 46 -6.27 2.96 -9.65
N ASN A 47 -5.83 3.61 -10.73
CA ASN A 47 -5.36 2.92 -11.94
C ASN A 47 -3.85 2.60 -11.92
N ALA A 48 -3.14 2.97 -10.86
CA ALA A 48 -1.72 2.65 -10.72
C ALA A 48 -1.47 1.13 -10.84
N PRO A 49 -0.40 0.68 -11.53
CA PRO A 49 -0.10 -0.74 -11.68
C PRO A 49 0.03 -1.47 -10.34
N VAL A 50 -0.55 -2.67 -10.29
CA VAL A 50 -0.48 -3.57 -9.13
C VAL A 50 -0.01 -4.94 -9.63
N PRO A 51 0.91 -5.62 -8.93
CA PRO A 51 1.28 -6.98 -9.28
C PRO A 51 0.09 -7.92 -8.98
N LEU A 52 -0.60 -8.37 -10.04
CA LEU A 52 -1.78 -9.23 -9.94
C LEU A 52 -1.45 -10.73 -9.85
N ALA A 53 -0.20 -11.09 -10.13
CA ALA A 53 0.32 -12.46 -10.03
C ALA A 53 1.74 -12.43 -9.40
N PRO A 54 1.83 -12.11 -8.09
CA PRO A 54 3.13 -12.07 -7.41
C PRO A 54 3.73 -13.48 -7.31
N ILE A 55 5.05 -13.55 -7.22
CA ILE A 55 5.79 -14.81 -7.08
C ILE A 55 5.38 -15.48 -5.76
N VAL A 56 4.95 -16.74 -5.85
CA VAL A 56 4.69 -17.58 -4.68
C VAL A 56 5.95 -18.38 -4.36
N PRO A 57 6.60 -18.16 -3.21
CA PRO A 57 7.81 -18.88 -2.84
C PRO A 57 7.51 -20.34 -2.47
N PHE A 58 8.45 -21.24 -2.75
CA PHE A 58 8.42 -22.66 -2.32
C PHE A 58 8.84 -22.86 -0.86
N VAL A 59 9.14 -21.77 -0.15
CA VAL A 59 9.52 -21.76 1.27
C VAL A 59 8.54 -20.89 2.02
N GLN A 60 8.35 -21.18 3.31
CA GLN A 60 7.44 -20.41 4.13
C GLN A 60 7.92 -18.95 4.24
N ALA A 61 7.12 -18.02 3.75
CA ALA A 61 7.41 -16.59 3.83
C ALA A 61 6.85 -15.98 5.12
N VAL A 62 7.47 -14.90 5.60
CA VAL A 62 6.95 -14.14 6.76
C VAL A 62 5.53 -13.59 6.48
N HIS A 63 5.20 -13.34 5.23
CA HIS A 63 3.90 -12.80 4.80
C HIS A 63 3.29 -13.64 3.67
N GLU A 64 2.63 -14.74 4.02
CA GLU A 64 1.86 -15.59 3.10
C GLU A 64 0.42 -15.08 2.94
N ARG A 65 0.27 -13.93 2.28
CA ARG A 65 -1.02 -13.27 2.13
C ARG A 65 -1.05 -12.37 0.90
N VAL A 66 -2.23 -12.22 0.31
CA VAL A 66 -2.49 -11.16 -0.66
C VAL A 66 -2.44 -9.82 0.07
N SER A 67 -1.49 -8.94 -0.24
CA SER A 67 -1.36 -7.62 0.39
C SER A 67 -1.78 -6.53 -0.58
N ILE A 68 -2.83 -5.77 -0.24
CA ILE A 68 -3.43 -4.78 -1.14
C ILE A 68 -3.34 -3.40 -0.52
N GLU A 69 -2.62 -2.50 -1.16
CA GLU A 69 -2.51 -1.11 -0.70
C GLU A 69 -3.84 -0.37 -0.96
N ILE A 70 -4.57 0.04 0.07
CA ILE A 70 -5.90 0.67 -0.09
C ILE A 70 -5.84 2.20 -0.10
N MET A 71 -4.78 2.76 0.48
CA MET A 71 -4.59 4.19 0.65
C MET A 71 -3.10 4.54 0.71
N ARG A 72 -2.70 5.63 0.04
CA ARG A 72 -1.39 6.26 0.19
C ARG A 72 -1.51 7.58 0.92
N GLY A 73 -0.64 7.77 1.91
CA GLY A 73 -0.70 8.90 2.84
C GLY A 73 -1.45 8.55 4.12
N CYS A 74 -1.45 9.46 5.08
CA CYS A 74 -2.17 9.32 6.35
C CYS A 74 -2.72 10.68 6.76
N PRO A 75 -4.01 10.79 7.12
CA PRO A 75 -4.57 12.04 7.63
C PRO A 75 -4.10 12.34 9.06
N GLY A 76 -3.45 11.38 9.72
CA GLY A 76 -3.15 11.40 11.14
C GLY A 76 -2.26 12.52 11.66
N ARG A 77 -1.51 13.23 10.79
CA ARG A 77 -0.63 14.36 11.12
C ARG A 77 0.21 14.20 12.40
N CYS A 78 0.60 12.97 12.76
CA CYS A 78 1.35 12.73 13.98
C CYS A 78 2.70 13.46 13.87
N ARG A 79 3.05 14.28 14.88
CA ARG A 79 4.23 15.17 14.83
C ARG A 79 5.55 14.40 14.65
N PHE A 80 5.62 13.19 15.20
CA PHE A 80 6.77 12.31 15.07
C PHE A 80 6.79 11.51 13.76
N CYS A 81 5.66 11.45 13.03
CA CYS A 81 5.53 10.59 11.85
C CYS A 81 5.94 11.34 10.59
N GLN A 82 7.19 11.16 10.17
CA GLN A 82 7.71 11.70 8.90
C GLN A 82 6.79 11.35 7.71
N ALA A 83 6.27 10.11 7.67
CA ALA A 83 5.43 9.63 6.58
C ALA A 83 4.12 10.43 6.42
N SER A 84 3.59 11.00 7.50
CA SER A 84 2.38 11.87 7.45
C SER A 84 2.63 13.19 6.70
N PHE A 85 3.89 13.59 6.55
CA PHE A 85 4.29 14.79 5.82
C PHE A 85 4.76 14.46 4.41
N CYS A 86 5.67 13.49 4.26
CA CYS A 86 6.29 13.18 2.97
C CYS A 86 5.35 12.47 1.97
N ARG A 87 4.32 11.74 2.43
CA ARG A 87 3.47 10.93 1.52
C ARG A 87 2.22 11.64 0.98
N ARG A 88 2.10 12.95 1.20
CA ARG A 88 0.96 13.75 0.72
C ARG A 88 1.01 13.98 -0.80
N PRO A 89 -0.14 14.26 -1.46
CA PRO A 89 -1.51 14.24 -0.92
C PRO A 89 -2.00 12.83 -0.54
N ILE A 90 -3.15 12.73 0.12
CA ILE A 90 -3.75 11.44 0.44
C ILE A 90 -4.52 10.96 -0.80
N ARG A 91 -4.38 9.68 -1.15
CA ARG A 91 -5.04 9.06 -2.29
C ARG A 91 -5.58 7.69 -1.89
N TYR A 92 -6.69 7.32 -2.50
CA TYR A 92 -7.44 6.10 -2.17
C TYR A 92 -7.61 5.26 -3.43
N ARG A 93 -7.70 3.94 -3.26
CA ARG A 93 -8.29 3.08 -4.29
C ARG A 93 -9.79 2.97 -4.08
N SER A 94 -10.56 2.79 -5.15
CA SER A 94 -11.98 2.50 -5.09
C SER A 94 -12.23 1.10 -4.50
N VAL A 95 -13.40 0.88 -3.92
CA VAL A 95 -13.75 -0.41 -3.31
C VAL A 95 -13.76 -1.51 -4.37
N GLU A 96 -14.35 -1.22 -5.52
CA GLU A 96 -14.43 -2.11 -6.68
C GLU A 96 -13.04 -2.56 -7.11
N ARG A 97 -12.11 -1.59 -7.25
CA ARG A 97 -10.74 -1.89 -7.66
C ARG A 97 -10.03 -2.78 -6.65
N ILE A 98 -10.20 -2.52 -5.36
CA ILE A 98 -9.60 -3.34 -4.30
C ILE A 98 -10.17 -4.77 -4.33
N LEU A 99 -11.48 -4.94 -4.51
CA LEU A 99 -12.12 -6.25 -4.63
C LEU A 99 -11.59 -7.03 -5.84
N ASP A 100 -11.43 -6.38 -6.99
CA ASP A 100 -10.93 -7.03 -8.20
C ASP A 100 -9.48 -7.46 -8.07
N ILE A 101 -8.64 -6.60 -7.46
CA ILE A 101 -7.26 -6.96 -7.12
C ILE A 101 -7.25 -8.18 -6.18
N ALA A 102 -8.07 -8.17 -5.13
CA ALA A 102 -8.12 -9.26 -4.16
C ALA A 102 -8.48 -10.60 -4.81
N LYS A 103 -9.53 -10.60 -5.64
CA LYS A 103 -10.00 -11.80 -6.37
C LYS A 103 -8.93 -12.31 -7.33
N THR A 104 -8.33 -11.41 -8.11
CA THR A 104 -7.31 -11.77 -9.11
C THR A 104 -6.07 -12.36 -8.45
N CYS A 105 -5.55 -11.68 -7.42
CA CYS A 105 -4.39 -12.16 -6.68
C CYS A 105 -4.68 -13.51 -6.01
N TYR A 106 -5.84 -13.67 -5.35
CA TYR A 106 -6.25 -14.94 -4.75
C TYR A 106 -6.21 -16.10 -5.76
N HIS A 107 -6.80 -15.92 -6.95
CA HIS A 107 -6.80 -16.95 -8.00
C HIS A 107 -5.41 -17.24 -8.55
N SER A 108 -4.52 -16.25 -8.58
CA SER A 108 -3.14 -16.43 -9.07
C SER A 108 -2.19 -17.06 -8.04
N THR A 109 -2.42 -16.85 -6.74
CA THR A 109 -1.48 -17.27 -5.69
C THR A 109 -1.98 -18.41 -4.82
N GLY A 110 -3.29 -18.61 -4.71
CA GLY A 110 -3.89 -19.57 -3.77
C GLY A 110 -3.75 -19.20 -2.29
N TYR A 111 -3.36 -17.96 -1.97
CA TYR A 111 -3.22 -17.54 -0.57
C TYR A 111 -4.56 -17.58 0.17
N ASP A 112 -4.53 -18.05 1.41
CA ASP A 112 -5.71 -18.18 2.27
C ASP A 112 -6.01 -16.92 3.10
N THR A 113 -5.30 -15.82 2.85
CA THR A 113 -5.43 -14.58 3.61
C THR A 113 -5.31 -13.35 2.71
N VAL A 114 -6.22 -12.40 2.85
CA VAL A 114 -6.18 -11.07 2.23
C VAL A 114 -5.93 -10.02 3.30
N SER A 115 -4.92 -9.18 3.10
CA SER A 115 -4.50 -8.13 4.02
C SER A 115 -4.59 -6.76 3.39
N LEU A 116 -5.26 -5.84 4.09
CA LEU A 116 -5.28 -4.43 3.70
C LEU A 116 -3.98 -3.77 4.11
N LEU A 117 -3.40 -2.93 3.26
CA LEU A 117 -2.15 -2.22 3.52
C LEU A 117 -2.38 -0.72 3.41
N SER A 118 -2.09 0.01 4.48
CA SER A 118 -2.00 1.46 4.46
C SER A 118 -1.27 1.97 5.71
N LEU A 119 -1.01 3.28 5.76
CA LEU A 119 -0.48 3.93 6.97
C LEU A 119 -1.54 4.14 8.06
N SER A 120 -2.83 4.10 7.71
CA SER A 120 -3.94 4.17 8.67
C SER A 120 -5.21 3.58 8.03
N SER A 121 -5.39 2.27 8.14
CA SER A 121 -6.47 1.58 7.43
C SER A 121 -7.84 2.00 7.96
N ALA A 122 -7.88 2.39 9.23
CA ALA A 122 -9.06 2.93 9.90
C ALA A 122 -9.53 4.29 9.32
N ASP A 123 -8.65 5.01 8.63
CA ASP A 123 -8.96 6.29 8.01
C ASP A 123 -9.33 6.17 6.52
N TYR A 124 -9.46 4.95 5.99
CA TYR A 124 -10.00 4.73 4.66
C TYR A 124 -11.51 5.06 4.64
N PRO A 125 -12.00 5.94 3.74
CA PRO A 125 -13.36 6.46 3.76
C PRO A 125 -14.46 5.39 3.68
N ASN A 126 -14.23 4.32 2.91
CA ASN A 126 -15.21 3.27 2.62
C ASN A 126 -14.85 1.94 3.30
N LEU A 127 -14.25 1.96 4.50
CA LEU A 127 -13.70 0.75 5.12
C LEU A 127 -14.76 -0.31 5.42
N GLU A 128 -15.93 0.11 5.92
CA GLU A 128 -17.02 -0.82 6.24
C GLU A 128 -17.56 -1.54 5.00
N GLU A 129 -17.77 -0.77 3.93
CA GLU A 129 -18.20 -1.27 2.63
C GLU A 129 -17.18 -2.25 2.05
N LEU A 130 -15.89 -1.88 2.08
CA LEU A 130 -14.80 -2.72 1.61
C LEU A 130 -14.73 -4.04 2.39
N VAL A 131 -14.79 -4.00 3.72
CA VAL A 131 -14.74 -5.20 4.56
C VAL A 131 -15.95 -6.09 4.29
N ALA A 132 -17.15 -5.51 4.13
CA ALA A 132 -18.35 -6.27 3.81
C ALA A 132 -18.24 -6.96 2.43
N GLY A 133 -17.75 -6.26 1.41
CA GLY A 133 -17.54 -6.82 0.07
C GLY A 133 -16.51 -7.95 0.05
N LEU A 134 -15.40 -7.79 0.77
CA LEU A 134 -14.38 -8.83 0.91
C LEU A 134 -14.95 -10.04 1.64
N HIS A 135 -15.63 -9.83 2.76
CA HIS A 135 -16.24 -10.91 3.54
C HIS A 135 -17.25 -11.69 2.70
N ALA A 136 -18.16 -11.01 2.00
CA ALA A 136 -19.18 -11.64 1.17
C ALA A 136 -18.58 -12.57 0.09
N TYR A 137 -17.43 -12.21 -0.50
CA TYR A 137 -16.80 -13.02 -1.52
C TYR A 137 -15.95 -14.18 -0.95
N PHE A 138 -15.26 -13.94 0.17
CA PHE A 138 -14.22 -14.84 0.71
C PHE A 138 -14.69 -15.76 1.84
N HIS A 139 -15.84 -15.50 2.47
CA HIS A 139 -16.36 -16.29 3.58
C HIS A 139 -16.41 -17.80 3.27
N ASP A 140 -17.09 -18.17 2.17
CA ASP A 140 -17.26 -19.59 1.79
C ASP A 140 -15.98 -20.23 1.21
N LYS A 141 -14.93 -19.43 1.02
CA LYS A 141 -13.60 -19.89 0.55
C LYS A 141 -12.63 -20.11 1.70
N HIS A 142 -13.07 -19.88 2.95
CA HIS A 142 -12.25 -19.96 4.15
C HIS A 142 -11.00 -19.06 4.09
N VAL A 143 -11.09 -17.93 3.37
CA VAL A 143 -10.01 -16.96 3.24
C VAL A 143 -10.13 -15.91 4.35
N GLY A 144 -9.07 -15.76 5.15
CA GLY A 144 -9.00 -14.80 6.25
C GLY A 144 -8.83 -13.35 5.79
N LEU A 145 -9.33 -12.41 6.57
CA LEU A 145 -9.12 -10.98 6.36
C LEU A 145 -8.22 -10.41 7.47
N SER A 146 -7.17 -9.69 7.08
CA SER A 146 -6.25 -9.01 7.99
C SER A 146 -6.33 -7.49 7.80
N LEU A 147 -6.56 -6.78 8.90
CA LEU A 147 -6.64 -5.32 8.95
C LEU A 147 -5.57 -4.74 9.89
N PRO A 148 -4.34 -4.54 9.40
CA PRO A 148 -3.30 -3.86 10.15
C PRO A 148 -3.51 -2.35 10.20
N SER A 149 -2.79 -1.69 11.12
CA SER A 149 -2.69 -0.22 11.21
C SER A 149 -4.03 0.47 11.46
N LEU A 150 -4.77 -0.01 12.45
CA LEU A 150 -6.01 0.62 12.85
C LEU A 150 -5.75 1.45 14.14
N ARG A 151 -6.35 2.63 14.24
CA ARG A 151 -6.30 3.47 15.44
C ARG A 151 -7.31 2.97 16.47
N VAL A 152 -6.97 3.09 17.75
CA VAL A 152 -7.71 2.49 18.88
C VAL A 152 -9.20 2.84 18.86
N ASP A 153 -9.54 4.10 18.60
CA ASP A 153 -10.89 4.64 18.59
C ASP A 153 -11.79 4.03 17.50
N LYS A 154 -11.24 3.88 16.29
CA LYS A 154 -11.96 3.30 15.14
C LYS A 154 -11.89 1.76 15.10
N GLN A 155 -10.86 1.16 15.70
CA GLN A 155 -10.73 -0.30 15.87
C GLN A 155 -11.92 -0.90 16.60
N LEU A 156 -12.30 -0.29 17.72
CA LEU A 156 -13.37 -0.79 18.58
C LEU A 156 -14.71 -0.89 17.84
N LYS A 157 -14.97 0.02 16.89
CA LYS A 157 -16.18 -0.01 16.06
C LYS A 157 -16.16 -1.14 15.02
N MET A 158 -14.99 -1.46 14.48
CA MET A 158 -14.84 -2.49 13.44
C MET A 158 -14.67 -3.91 14.01
N LEU A 159 -14.36 -4.04 15.30
CA LEU A 159 -14.08 -5.29 15.99
C LEU A 159 -15.11 -6.42 15.73
N PRO A 160 -16.43 -6.18 15.82
CA PRO A 160 -17.43 -7.25 15.60
C PRO A 160 -17.36 -7.87 14.20
N ARG A 161 -17.06 -7.06 13.17
CA ARG A 161 -16.93 -7.52 11.78
C ARG A 161 -15.59 -8.23 11.51
N LEU A 162 -14.55 -7.88 12.28
CA LEU A 162 -13.24 -8.53 12.21
C LEU A 162 -13.25 -9.90 12.92
N LEU A 163 -13.96 -9.98 14.05
CA LEU A 163 -14.07 -11.19 14.89
C LEU A 163 -14.96 -12.27 14.29
N THR A 164 -15.83 -11.93 13.33
CA THR A 164 -16.71 -12.87 12.61
C THR A 164 -16.04 -13.53 11.40
N SER A 165 -14.82 -13.11 11.04
CA SER A 165 -14.09 -13.76 9.95
C SER A 165 -13.58 -15.14 10.34
N VAL A 166 -13.68 -16.09 9.39
CA VAL A 166 -13.41 -17.54 9.58
C VAL A 166 -11.99 -17.83 10.09
N ARG A 167 -11.02 -16.95 9.78
CA ARG A 167 -9.64 -17.06 10.24
C ARG A 167 -9.16 -15.73 10.81
N LYS A 168 -8.77 -15.73 12.09
CA LYS A 168 -8.29 -14.54 12.81
C LYS A 168 -6.99 -14.03 12.20
N GLY A 169 -7.05 -12.91 11.47
CA GLY A 169 -5.86 -12.16 11.09
C GLY A 169 -5.23 -11.45 12.29
N GLY A 170 -3.92 -11.19 12.23
CA GLY A 170 -3.23 -10.35 13.22
C GLY A 170 -3.70 -8.89 13.14
N MET A 171 -3.71 -8.20 14.28
CA MET A 171 -4.04 -6.79 14.41
C MET A 171 -2.88 -6.02 15.04
N THR A 172 -2.57 -4.85 14.48
CA THR A 172 -1.56 -3.93 15.03
C THR A 172 -2.26 -2.69 15.55
N ILE A 173 -1.99 -2.33 16.80
CA ILE A 173 -2.57 -1.18 17.49
C ILE A 173 -1.49 -0.12 17.66
N ALA A 174 -1.81 1.11 17.26
CA ALA A 174 -0.97 2.28 17.51
C ALA A 174 -1.46 3.01 18.78
N VAL A 175 -0.82 2.74 19.92
CA VAL A 175 -1.14 3.39 21.22
C VAL A 175 -0.48 4.77 21.35
N GLU A 176 0.67 4.98 20.67
CA GLU A 176 1.48 6.21 20.60
C GLU A 176 2.05 6.73 21.93
N ALA A 177 1.21 7.05 22.92
CA ALA A 177 1.61 7.48 24.26
C ALA A 177 0.68 6.88 25.32
N ALA A 178 1.20 6.65 26.52
CA ALA A 178 0.46 6.12 27.67
C ALA A 178 0.32 7.14 28.82
N SER A 179 0.49 8.43 28.50
CA SER A 179 0.36 9.56 29.42
C SER A 179 -0.65 10.56 28.86
N GLU A 180 -1.37 11.22 29.75
CA GLU A 180 -2.31 12.32 29.42
C GLU A 180 -1.58 13.57 28.88
#